data_AF-A0A2M7B9U6-F1
#
_entry.id   AF-A0A2M7B9U6-F1
#
_cell.length_a   1.000
_cell.length_b   1.000
_cell.length_c   1.000
_cell.angle_alpha   90.00
_cell.angle_beta   90.00
_cell.angle_gamma   90.00
#
_symmetry.space_group_name_H-M   'P 1'
#
loop_
_entity.id
_entity.type
_entity.pdbx_description
1 polymer ?
#
loop_
_entity_poly.entity_id
_entity_poly.type
_entity_poly.pdbx_seq_one_letter_code
_entity_poly.pdbx_strand_id
1 'polypeptide(L)' 'MVSNEQNENMENNGGDTEEKPFSAKVLHHVIEPTHLGEMDKPDGHAVITGPCGDTDEFFVRIFSSRIREIRF' A
#
# COMPACT_ATOMS: atom_id res chain seq x y z
N MET A 1 -25.14 -45.59 0.87
CA MET A 1 -25.47 -44.73 2.03
C MET A 1 -24.61 -45.16 3.20
N VAL A 2 -23.50 -44.47 3.45
CA VAL A 2 -23.06 -44.01 4.78
C VAL A 2 -22.18 -42.80 4.48
N SER A 3 -22.74 -41.61 4.72
CA SER A 3 -21.99 -40.35 4.76
C SER A 3 -21.07 -40.39 5.97
N ASN A 4 -19.82 -39.96 5.84
CA ASN A 4 -19.02 -39.63 7.01
C ASN A 4 -18.27 -38.32 6.72
N GLU A 5 -18.92 -37.23 7.10
CA GLU A 5 -18.30 -35.92 7.31
C GLU A 5 -17.42 -36.02 8.55
N GLN A 6 -16.11 -35.77 8.40
CA GLN A 6 -15.27 -35.34 9.51
C GLN A 6 -14.40 -34.18 9.01
N ASN A 7 -14.83 -33.01 9.43
CA ASN A 7 -14.12 -31.74 9.48
C ASN A 7 -12.99 -31.84 10.54
N GLU A 8 -12.13 -30.81 10.62
CA GLU A 8 -10.98 -30.63 11.53
C GLU A 8 -9.64 -31.05 10.89
N ASN A 9 -8.58 -30.23 10.84
CA ASN A 9 -8.12 -29.29 11.85
C ASN A 9 -7.20 -28.21 11.21
N MET A 10 -7.53 -26.93 11.38
CA MET A 10 -6.60 -25.81 11.18
C MET A 10 -5.78 -25.68 12.47
N GLU A 11 -4.54 -26.15 12.46
CA GLU A 11 -3.63 -25.92 13.58
C GLU A 11 -3.04 -24.51 13.50
N ASN A 12 -3.68 -23.62 14.26
CA ASN A 12 -3.17 -22.31 14.63
C ASN A 12 -2.12 -22.50 15.74
N ASN A 13 -0.85 -22.26 15.45
CA ASN A 13 0.21 -22.16 16.45
C ASN A 13 0.56 -20.69 16.67
N GLY A 14 0.23 -20.21 17.88
CA GLY A 14 0.27 -18.82 18.28
C GLY A 14 1.67 -18.22 18.36
N GLY A 15 1.71 -16.94 17.97
CA GLY A 15 2.68 -15.95 18.40
C GLY A 15 1.90 -14.65 18.63
N ASP A 16 1.49 -14.42 19.89
CA ASP A 16 0.73 -13.25 20.32
C ASP A 16 1.59 -11.98 20.20
N THR A 17 1.63 -11.43 19.01
CA THR A 17 1.46 -9.98 18.86
C THR A 17 0.11 -9.87 18.21
N GLU A 18 -0.94 -9.45 18.93
CA GLU A 18 -2.19 -9.03 18.29
C GLU A 18 -1.84 -7.80 17.44
N GLU A 19 -1.30 -8.02 16.25
CA GLU A 19 -1.15 -7.00 15.24
C GLU A 19 -2.57 -6.56 14.92
N LYS A 20 -2.91 -5.36 15.41
CA LYS A 20 -4.18 -4.76 15.04
C LYS A 20 -4.24 -4.75 13.53
N PRO A 21 -5.24 -5.40 12.91
CA PRO A 21 -5.30 -5.45 11.46
C PRO A 21 -5.35 -4.02 10.93
N PHE A 22 -4.57 -3.75 9.89
CA PHE A 22 -4.64 -2.47 9.19
C PHE A 22 -6.09 -2.19 8.79
N SER A 23 -6.50 -0.93 8.86
CA SER A 23 -7.84 -0.55 8.42
C SER A 23 -8.05 -0.95 6.95
N ALA A 24 -9.29 -1.28 6.59
CA ALA A 24 -9.64 -1.59 5.20
C ALA A 24 -9.19 -0.49 4.22
N LYS A 25 -9.19 0.77 4.66
CA LYS A 25 -8.73 1.91 3.85
C LYS A 25 -7.23 1.86 3.56
N VAL A 26 -6.41 1.48 4.53
CA VAL A 26 -4.96 1.31 4.33
C VAL A 26 -4.71 0.17 3.34
N LEU A 27 -5.35 -0.98 3.56
CA LEU A 27 -5.23 -2.13 2.67
C LEU A 27 -5.65 -1.80 1.24
N HIS A 28 -6.75 -1.05 1.06
CA HIS A 28 -7.19 -0.61 -0.24
C HIS A 28 -6.15 0.25 -0.96
N HIS A 29 -5.54 1.24 -0.30
CA HIS A 29 -4.53 2.09 -0.93
C HIS A 29 -3.20 1.37 -1.24
N VAL A 30 -2.86 0.31 -0.49
CA VAL A 30 -1.69 -0.53 -0.80
C VAL A 30 -1.96 -1.40 -2.04
N ILE A 31 -3.18 -1.92 -2.18
CA ILE A 31 -3.56 -2.78 -3.31
C ILE A 31 -3.85 -1.98 -4.58
N GLU A 32 -4.51 -0.83 -4.43
CA GLU A 32 -4.95 0.04 -5.53
C GLU A 32 -4.56 1.52 -5.26
N PRO A 33 -3.25 1.83 -5.37
CA PRO A 33 -2.77 3.19 -5.17
C PRO A 33 -3.23 4.12 -6.31
N THR A 34 -3.91 5.20 -5.96
CA THR A 34 -4.57 6.10 -6.92
C THR A 34 -3.61 6.85 -7.85
N HIS A 35 -2.38 7.12 -7.41
CA HIS A 35 -1.41 7.96 -8.15
C HIS A 35 -0.10 7.24 -8.44
N LEU A 36 -0.09 5.91 -8.37
CA LEU A 36 1.12 5.14 -8.66
C LEU A 36 1.52 5.30 -10.13
N GLY A 37 2.80 5.54 -10.39
CA GLY A 37 3.42 5.57 -11.71
C GLY A 37 4.40 6.71 -11.91
N GLU A 38 4.81 6.89 -13.15
CA GLU A 38 5.71 7.96 -13.55
C GLU A 38 4.96 9.12 -14.22
N MET A 39 5.62 10.27 -14.33
CA MET A 39 5.10 11.42 -15.06
C MET A 39 6.12 11.92 -16.08
N ASP A 40 5.74 12.01 -17.35
CA ASP A 40 6.56 12.68 -18.37
C ASP A 40 6.58 14.19 -18.11
N LYS A 41 7.79 14.77 -18.16
CA LYS A 41 8.06 16.21 -17.97
C LYS A 41 7.37 16.78 -16.72
N PRO A 42 7.78 16.34 -15.53
CA PRO A 42 7.31 16.95 -14.29
C PRO A 42 7.93 18.35 -14.11
N ASP A 43 7.26 19.22 -13.39
CA ASP A 43 7.84 20.51 -12.97
C ASP A 43 8.75 20.34 -11.74
N GLY A 44 8.53 19.28 -10.96
CA GLY A 44 9.40 18.89 -9.85
C GLY A 44 9.49 17.36 -9.72
N HIS A 45 10.68 16.87 -9.40
CA HIS A 45 10.99 15.46 -9.25
C HIS A 45 11.93 15.25 -8.06
N ALA A 46 11.66 14.23 -7.25
CA ALA A 46 12.50 13.87 -6.11
C ALA A 46 12.44 12.37 -5.84
N VAL A 47 13.57 11.79 -5.43
CA VAL A 47 13.67 10.43 -4.88
C VAL A 47 14.18 10.56 -3.46
N ILE A 48 13.44 10.04 -2.48
CA ILE A 48 13.70 10.25 -1.06
C ILE A 48 13.62 8.93 -0.32
N THR A 49 14.69 8.57 0.39
CA THR A 49 14.69 7.45 1.33
C THR A 49 14.43 7.94 2.75
N GLY A 50 13.38 7.41 3.37
CA GLY A 50 13.02 7.73 4.75
C GLY A 50 13.93 7.04 5.78
N PRO A 51 13.89 7.49 7.05
CA PRO A 51 14.64 6.84 8.13
C PRO A 51 14.14 5.40 8.43
N CYS A 52 12.96 5.02 7.94
CA CYS A 52 12.46 3.64 7.98
C CYS A 52 13.14 2.72 6.94
N GLY A 53 13.85 3.28 5.96
CA GLY A 53 14.48 2.55 4.87
C GLY A 53 13.65 2.49 3.58
N ASP A 54 12.35 2.83 3.63
CA ASP A 54 11.52 2.92 2.43
C ASP A 54 11.98 4.08 1.55
N THR A 55 11.86 3.92 0.23
CA THR A 55 12.19 4.95 -0.76
C THR A 55 10.99 5.22 -1.63
N ASP A 56 10.58 6.49 -1.65
CA ASP A 56 9.53 6.97 -2.55
C ASP A 56 10.15 7.88 -3.62
N GLU A 57 9.63 7.77 -4.83
CA GLU A 57 9.88 8.69 -5.93
C GLU A 57 8.64 9.55 -6.12
N PHE A 58 8.79 10.86 -6.35
CA PHE A 58 7.66 11.77 -6.51
C PHE A 58 7.84 12.63 -7.76
N PHE A 59 6.74 12.82 -8.48
CA PHE A 59 6.65 13.70 -9.64
C PHE A 59 5.50 14.68 -9.43
N VAL A 60 5.74 15.99 -9.59
CA VAL A 60 4.71 17.02 -9.43
C VAL A 60 4.60 17.92 -10.66
N ARG A 61 3.36 18.25 -11.03
CA ARG A 61 3.04 19.30 -12.00
C ARG A 61 2.43 20.50 -11.28
N ILE A 62 2.96 21.69 -11.50
CA ILE A 62 2.61 22.91 -10.79
C ILE A 62 2.06 23.93 -11.79
N PHE A 63 0.89 24.49 -11.49
CA PHE A 63 0.33 25.59 -12.25
C PHE A 63 -0.17 26.69 -11.31
N SER A 64 0.27 27.92 -11.54
CA SER A 64 -0.11 29.08 -10.71
C SER A 64 0.08 28.82 -9.21
N SER A 65 1.26 28.31 -8.85
CA SER A 65 1.64 27.99 -7.46
C SER A 65 0.75 26.93 -6.77
N ARG A 66 0.09 26.06 -7.53
CA ARG A 66 -0.69 24.92 -7.02
C ARG A 66 -0.25 23.62 -7.68
N ILE A 67 -0.20 22.54 -6.90
CA ILE A 67 -0.03 21.18 -7.44
C ILE A 67 -1.31 20.84 -8.22
N ARG A 68 -1.15 20.50 -9.50
CA ARG A 68 -2.23 20.07 -10.40
C ARG A 68 -2.31 18.56 -10.51
N GLU A 69 -1.16 17.92 -10.43
CA GLU A 69 -1.02 16.48 -10.57
C GLU A 69 0.20 16.00 -9.79
N ILE A 70 0.10 14.81 -9.24
CA ILE A 70 1.19 14.11 -8.58
C ILE A 70 1.22 12.65 -9.08
N ARG A 71 2.42 12.08 -9.16
CA ARG A 71 2.64 10.64 -9.26
C ARG A 71 3.74 10.22 -8.28
N PHE A 72 3.72 8.95 -7.88
CA PHE A 72 4.75 8.33 -7.06
C PHE A 72 4.98 6.88 -7.46
#